data_AF-A0A2S5MR42-F1
#
_entry.id   AF-A0A2S5MR42-F1
#
_cell.length_a   1.000
_cell.length_b   1.000
_cell.length_c   1.000
_cell.angle_alpha   90.00
_cell.angle_beta   90.00
_cell.angle_gamma   90.00
#
_symmetry.space_group_name_H-M   'P 1'
#
loop_
_entity.id
_entity.type
_entity.pdbx_description
1 polymer ?
#
loop_
_entity_poly.entity_id
_entity_poly.type
_entity_poly.pdbx_seq_one_letter_code
_entity_poly.pdbx_strand_id
1 'polypeptide(L)' 'MTAEEIVKKANRLARIFYQMQGYEVSDDFKFYRAHHPAEVGCWNMAVVAFDEIEGTDVEDCLAQLEEDEAA' A
#
# COMPACT_ATOMS: atom_id res chain seq x y z
N MET A 1 3.40 -16.26 -0.73
CA MET A 1 2.28 -15.69 0.04
C MET A 1 1.00 -16.42 -0.32
N THR A 2 0.11 -16.66 0.64
CA THR A 2 -1.25 -17.18 0.38
C THR A 2 -2.20 -16.05 -0.01
N ALA A 3 -3.35 -16.38 -0.62
CA ALA A 3 -4.37 -15.39 -0.97
C ALA A 3 -4.87 -14.60 0.26
N GLU A 4 -5.01 -15.27 1.41
CA GLU A 4 -5.40 -14.63 2.66
C GLU A 4 -4.34 -13.61 3.15
N GLU A 5 -3.06 -13.96 3.02
CA GLU A 5 -1.95 -13.06 3.37
C GLU A 5 -1.89 -11.83 2.47
N ILE A 6 -2.10 -12.01 1.16
CA ILE A 6 -2.17 -10.90 0.19
C ILE A 6 -3.29 -9.94 0.58
N VAL A 7 -4.51 -10.44 0.81
CA VAL A 7 -5.66 -9.60 1.19
C VAL A 7 -5.40 -8.86 2.51
N LYS A 8 -4.81 -9.53 3.51
CA LYS A 8 -4.46 -8.88 4.79
C LYS A 8 -3.42 -7.77 4.59
N LYS A 9 -2.38 -7.99 3.78
CA LYS A 9 -1.36 -6.98 3.50
C LYS A 9 -1.92 -5.81 2.70
N ALA A 10 -2.72 -6.06 1.67
CA ALA A 10 -3.41 -5.02 0.91
C ALA A 10 -4.35 -4.19 1.81
N ASN A 11 -5.10 -4.84 2.72
CA ASN A 11 -6.00 -4.13 3.64
C ASN A 11 -5.22 -3.27 4.65
N ARG A 12 -4.04 -3.73 5.07
CA ARG A 12 -3.13 -2.92 5.89
C ARG A 12 -2.57 -1.73 5.12
N LEU A 13 -2.20 -1.90 3.86
CA LEU A 13 -1.69 -0.82 3.01
C LEU A 13 -2.78 0.24 2.75
N ALA A 14 -4.02 -0.18 2.48
CA ALA A 14 -5.16 0.72 2.37
C ALA A 14 -5.36 1.56 3.64
N ARG A 15 -5.20 0.95 4.83
CA ARG A 15 -5.24 1.68 6.11
C ARG A 15 -4.17 2.75 6.20
N ILE A 16 -2.94 2.44 5.79
CA ILE A 16 -1.84 3.42 5.78
C ILE A 16 -2.20 4.62 4.89
N PHE A 17 -2.69 4.38 3.68
CA PHE A 17 -3.13 5.47 2.80
C PHE A 17 -4.29 6.30 3.36
N TYR A 18 -5.19 5.67 4.11
CA TYR A 18 -6.29 6.37 4.77
C TYR A 18 -5.79 7.24 5.94
N GLN A 19 -4.82 6.74 6.72
CA GLN A 19 -4.15 7.48 7.79
C GLN A 19 -3.32 8.65 7.28
N MET A 20 -2.65 8.50 6.13
CA MET A 20 -1.92 9.60 5.47
C MET A 20 -2.82 10.77 5.10
N GLN A 21 -4.11 10.52 4.88
CA GLN A 21 -5.12 11.56 4.63
C GLN A 21 -5.68 12.18 5.92
N GLY A 22 -5.24 11.72 7.10
CA GLY A 22 -5.66 12.21 8.41
C GLY A 22 -6.88 11.49 9.00
N TYR A 23 -7.29 10.36 8.43
CA TYR A 23 -8.44 9.58 8.90
C TYR A 23 -8.02 8.35 9.72
N GLU A 24 -8.84 8.00 10.71
CA GLU A 24 -8.63 6.81 11.54
C GLU A 24 -9.82 5.85 11.44
N VAL A 25 -9.54 4.55 11.47
CA VAL A 25 -10.53 3.47 11.54
C VAL A 25 -10.02 2.37 12.46
N SER A 26 -10.90 1.50 12.91
CA SER A 26 -10.52 0.35 13.74
C SER A 26 -9.60 -0.63 12.98
N ASP A 27 -8.80 -1.39 13.73
CA ASP A 27 -7.86 -2.37 13.17
C ASP A 27 -8.54 -3.55 12.46
N ASP A 28 -9.78 -3.85 12.83
CA ASP A 28 -10.63 -4.88 12.21
C ASP A 28 -11.42 -4.36 11.00
N PHE A 29 -11.31 -3.06 10.66
CA PHE A 29 -11.97 -2.48 9.50
C PHE A 29 -11.49 -3.11 8.18
N LYS A 30 -12.45 -3.42 7.31
CA LYS A 30 -12.25 -4.13 6.04
C LYS A 30 -12.52 -3.19 4.88
N PHE A 31 -11.47 -2.58 4.34
CA PHE A 31 -11.54 -1.64 3.23
C PHE A 31 -12.15 -2.27 1.96
N TYR A 32 -11.93 -3.57 1.74
CA TYR A 32 -12.57 -4.32 0.65
C TYR A 32 -14.10 -4.53 0.80
N ARG A 33 -14.69 -4.10 1.92
CA ARG A 33 -16.15 -4.05 2.15
C ARG A 33 -16.68 -2.63 2.33
N ALA A 34 -15.84 -1.62 2.13
CA ALA A 34 -16.22 -0.24 2.32
C ALA A 34 -17.17 0.25 1.21
N HIS A 35 -17.95 1.27 1.56
CA HIS A 35 -18.82 1.99 0.61
C HIS A 35 -18.51 3.48 0.55
N HIS A 36 -17.78 4.02 1.53
CA HIS A 36 -17.38 5.42 1.51
C HIS A 36 -16.31 5.64 0.43
N PRO A 37 -16.44 6.67 -0.43
CA PRO A 37 -15.54 6.85 -1.58
C PRO A 37 -14.06 6.89 -1.22
N ALA A 38 -13.70 7.52 -0.09
CA ALA A 38 -12.31 7.63 0.34
C ALA A 38 -11.74 6.27 0.78
N GLU A 39 -12.53 5.44 1.48
CA GLU A 39 -12.12 4.10 1.92
C GLU A 39 -11.94 3.16 0.71
N VAL A 40 -12.89 3.20 -0.24
CA VAL A 40 -12.80 2.45 -1.49
C VAL A 40 -11.59 2.90 -2.31
N GLY A 41 -11.33 4.21 -2.38
CA GLY A 41 -10.14 4.76 -3.03
C GLY A 41 -8.85 4.20 -2.45
N CYS A 42 -8.73 4.17 -1.12
CA CYS A 42 -7.57 3.58 -0.44
C CYS A 42 -7.38 2.09 -0.72
N TRP A 43 -8.48 1.32 -0.79
CA TRP A 43 -8.40 -0.09 -1.20
C TRP A 43 -7.86 -0.22 -2.62
N ASN A 44 -8.39 0.55 -3.57
CA ASN A 44 -7.96 0.50 -4.97
C ASN A 44 -6.49 0.89 -5.14
N MET A 45 -6.01 1.91 -4.41
CA MET A 45 -4.59 2.28 -4.41
C MET A 45 -3.72 1.14 -3.90
N ALA A 46 -4.15 0.41 -2.86
CA ALA A 46 -3.42 -0.74 -2.36
C ALA A 46 -3.38 -1.89 -3.37
N VAL A 47 -4.48 -2.15 -4.10
CA VAL A 47 -4.51 -3.15 -5.18
C VAL A 47 -3.50 -2.78 -6.27
N VAL A 48 -3.55 -1.55 -6.78
CA VAL A 48 -2.62 -1.07 -7.82
C VAL A 48 -1.16 -1.13 -7.34
N ALA A 49 -0.89 -0.70 -6.10
CA ALA A 49 0.47 -0.77 -5.55
C ALA A 49 1.00 -2.21 -5.43
N PHE A 50 0.14 -3.18 -5.10
CA PHE A 50 0.56 -4.58 -5.09
C PHE A 50 0.84 -5.10 -6.51
N ASP A 51 0.01 -4.72 -7.49
CA ASP A 51 0.22 -5.10 -8.89
C ASP A 51 1.51 -4.50 -9.47
N GLU A 52 1.87 -3.27 -9.09
CA GLU A 52 3.04 -2.55 -9.62
C GLU A 52 4.35 -2.86 -8.88
N ILE A 53 4.31 -3.27 -7.59
CA ILE A 53 5.48 -3.25 -6.69
C ILE A 53 5.74 -4.61 -6.01
N GLU A 54 5.46 -5.76 -6.63
CA GLU A 54 5.77 -7.10 -6.04
C GLU A 54 7.30 -7.38 -5.89
N GLY A 55 8.01 -6.61 -5.07
CA GLY A 55 9.38 -6.86 -4.63
C GLY A 55 10.37 -5.70 -4.79
N THR A 56 9.92 -4.53 -5.20
CA THR A 56 10.81 -3.38 -5.44
C THR A 56 10.91 -2.49 -4.21
N ASP A 57 12.12 -2.33 -3.69
CA ASP A 57 12.47 -1.28 -2.73
C ASP A 57 12.97 -0.06 -3.51
N VAL A 58 12.09 0.92 -3.67
CA VAL A 58 12.36 2.13 -4.47
C VAL A 58 13.49 2.97 -3.86
N GLU A 59 13.65 2.96 -2.54
CA GLU A 59 14.70 3.74 -1.87
C GLU A 59 16.07 3.05 -1.98
N ASP A 60 16.12 1.71 -1.89
CA ASP A 60 17.34 0.95 -2.21
C ASP A 60 17.76 1.13 -3.67
N CYS A 61 16.79 1.11 -4.59
CA CYS A 61 17.04 1.40 -6.01
C CYS A 61 17.52 2.84 -6.22
N LEU A 62 16.99 3.81 -5.46
CA LEU A 62 17.41 5.20 -5.53
C LEU A 62 18.83 5.39 -4.98
N ALA A 63 19.16 4.77 -3.85
CA ALA A 63 20.50 4.82 -3.27
C ALA A 63 21.56 4.25 -4.22
N GLN A 64 21.27 3.11 -4.88
CA GLN A 64 22.14 2.56 -5.93
C GLN A 64 22.34 3.52 -7.10
N LEU A 65 21.27 4.20 -7.55
CA LEU A 65 21.34 5.17 -8.63
C LEU A 65 22.24 6.37 -8.28
N GLU A 66 22.11 6.91 -7.06
CA GLU A 66 22.92 8.04 -6.59
C GLU A 66 24.41 7.66 -6.44
N GLU A 67 24.71 6.42 -6.03
CA GLU A 67 26.09 5.90 -5.98
C GLU A 67 26.70 5.76 -7.39
N ASP A 68 25.94 5.26 -8.37
CA ASP A 68 26.39 5.11 -9.75
C ASP A 68 26.63 6.47 -10.44
N GLU A 69 25.82 7.51 -10.15
CA GLU A 69 26.01 8.85 -10.70
C GLU A 69 27.22 9.60 -10.10
N ALA A 70 27.66 9.21 -8.90
CA ALA A 70 28.79 9.80 -8.20
C ALA A 70 30.15 9.18 -8.59
N ALA A 71 30.16 8.08 -9.36
CA ALA A 71 31.34 7.31 -9.78
C ALA A 71 31.90 7.75 -11.14
#